data_AF-A0A6B3I2F9-F1
#
_entry.id   AF-A0A6B3I2F9-F1
#
_cell.length_a   1.000
_cell.length_b   1.000
_cell.length_c   1.000
_cell.angle_alpha   90.00
_cell.angle_beta   90.00
_cell.angle_gamma   90.00
#
_symmetry.space_group_name_H-M   'P 1'
#
loop_
_entity.id
_entity.type
_entity.pdbx_description
1 polymer ?
#
loop_
_entity_poly.entity_id
_entity_poly.type
_entity_poly.pdbx_seq_one_letter_code
_entity_poly.pdbx_strand_id
1 'polypeptide(L)'
;VLASTGAPKADIVGHSQGGMMPNYYLKFLGGAPKVNALIGLAPDNHGTTLLGLTKLLPYFPGVDKFISDKTPGLADQVAGSPFITKLTAGGDTVPGVRYTVIATKYDQVVTPYRTQYLDGPNV
;
A
#
# COMPACT_ATOMS: atom_id res chain seq x y z
N VAL A 1 19.75 1.21 4.31
CA VAL A 1 19.52 0.40 5.53
C VAL A 1 20.44 -0.82 5.55
N LEU A 2 20.13 -1.91 4.83
CA LEU A 2 20.87 -3.19 4.95
C LEU A 2 22.40 -3.07 4.80
N ALA A 3 22.90 -2.37 3.78
CA ALA A 3 24.33 -2.18 3.57
C ALA A 3 25.03 -1.45 4.74
N SER A 4 24.31 -0.56 5.44
CA SER A 4 24.86 0.19 6.57
C SER A 4 24.72 -0.55 7.89
N THR A 5 23.69 -1.39 8.04
CA THR A 5 23.42 -2.11 9.30
C THR A 5 24.03 -3.52 9.31
N GLY A 6 24.38 -4.07 8.15
CA GLY A 6 24.82 -5.46 8.00
C GLY A 6 23.70 -6.49 8.13
N ALA A 7 22.46 -6.08 8.39
CA ALA A 7 21.33 -6.98 8.54
C ALA A 7 20.93 -7.58 7.17
N PRO A 8 20.55 -8.88 7.11
CA PRO A 8 20.17 -9.53 5.86
C PRO A 8 18.78 -9.12 5.35
N LYS A 9 17.88 -8.72 6.26
CA LYS A 9 16.51 -8.29 5.98
C LYS A 9 16.11 -7.10 6.84
N ALA A 10 15.09 -6.38 6.40
CA ALA A 10 14.40 -5.35 7.18
C ALA A 10 12.93 -5.73 7.41
N ASP A 11 12.34 -5.17 8.46
CA ASP A 11 10.88 -5.09 8.62
C ASP A 11 10.41 -3.71 8.12
N ILE A 12 9.30 -3.70 7.38
CA ILE A 12 8.72 -2.49 6.80
C ILE A 12 7.39 -2.21 7.49
N VAL A 13 7.24 -0.99 8.01
CA VAL A 13 5.95 -0.45 8.47
C VAL A 13 5.55 0.69 7.56
N GLY A 14 4.33 0.63 7.01
CA GLY A 14 3.82 1.61 6.07
C GLY A 14 2.39 2.02 6.41
N HIS A 15 2.07 3.30 6.23
CA HIS A 15 0.72 3.83 6.43
C HIS A 15 0.09 4.25 5.10
N SER A 16 -1.20 3.94 4.89
CA SER A 16 -1.95 4.26 3.67
C SER A 16 -1.22 3.74 2.42
N GLN A 17 -0.99 4.59 1.41
CA GLN A 17 -0.18 4.27 0.23
C GLN A 17 1.15 3.58 0.59
N GLY A 18 1.79 4.00 1.67
CA GLY A 18 3.07 3.45 2.13
C GLY A 18 2.98 2.02 2.66
N GLY A 19 1.79 1.54 3.03
CA GLY A 19 1.54 0.14 3.40
C GLY A 19 1.22 -0.76 2.21
N MET A 20 0.63 -0.20 1.15
CA MET A 20 0.35 -0.92 -0.11
C MET A 20 1.57 -0.97 -1.04
N MET A 21 2.25 0.16 -1.25
CA MET A 21 3.32 0.31 -2.24
C MET A 21 4.48 -0.70 -2.07
N PRO A 22 4.91 -1.09 -0.85
CA PRO A 22 5.93 -2.12 -0.68
C PRO A 22 5.59 -3.46 -1.34
N ASN A 23 4.31 -3.81 -1.52
CA ASN A 23 3.93 -5.02 -2.27
C ASN A 23 4.49 -5.00 -3.71
N TYR A 24 4.58 -3.83 -4.36
CA TYR A 24 5.18 -3.72 -5.68
C TYR A 24 6.67 -4.07 -5.65
N TYR A 25 7.39 -3.57 -4.63
CA TYR A 25 8.80 -3.90 -4.42
C TYR A 25 9.00 -5.39 -4.17
N LEU A 26 8.16 -5.99 -3.33
CA LEU A 26 8.18 -7.41 -3.02
C LEU A 26 7.95 -8.28 -4.26
N LYS A 27 6.95 -7.94 -5.09
CA LYS A 27 6.55 -8.72 -6.27
C LYS A 27 7.45 -8.52 -7.49
N PHE A 28 7.88 -7.29 -7.77
CA PHE A 28 8.45 -6.95 -9.08
C PHE A 28 9.89 -6.45 -9.06
N LEU A 29 10.43 -6.07 -7.89
CA LEU A 29 11.75 -5.44 -7.79
C LEU A 29 12.72 -6.25 -6.91
N GLY A 30 12.43 -7.54 -6.70
CA GLY A 30 13.30 -8.44 -5.94
C GLY A 30 13.37 -8.12 -4.44
N GLY A 31 12.27 -7.63 -3.87
CA GLY A 31 12.21 -7.28 -2.45
C GLY A 31 12.08 -8.46 -1.49
N ALA A 32 11.48 -9.57 -1.92
CA ALA A 32 11.18 -10.70 -1.04
C ALA A 32 12.41 -11.25 -0.25
N PRO A 33 13.62 -11.38 -0.83
CA PRO A 33 14.80 -11.83 -0.09
C PRO A 33 15.31 -10.82 0.96
N LYS A 34 14.88 -9.56 0.88
CA LYS A 34 15.37 -8.42 1.68
C LYS A 34 14.37 -7.95 2.75
N VAL A 35 13.17 -8.52 2.78
CA VAL A 35 12.12 -8.15 3.72
C VAL A 35 11.71 -9.36 4.54
N ASN A 36 11.57 -9.17 5.85
CA ASN A 36 11.08 -10.19 6.78
C ASN A 36 9.57 -10.04 7.01
N ALA A 37 9.12 -8.83 7.36
CA ALA A 37 7.70 -8.51 7.51
C ALA A 37 7.30 -7.19 6.82
N LEU A 38 6.04 -7.14 6.39
CA LEU A 38 5.34 -5.93 5.96
C LEU A 38 4.12 -5.69 6.84
N ILE A 39 4.12 -4.59 7.58
CA ILE A 39 3.03 -4.17 8.45
C ILE A 39 2.37 -2.94 7.83
N GLY A 40 1.12 -3.09 7.38
CA GLY A 40 0.30 -2.02 6.82
C GLY A 40 -0.65 -1.42 7.84
N LEU A 41 -0.58 -0.10 8.03
CA LEU A 41 -1.53 0.69 8.79
C LEU A 41 -2.49 1.38 7.81
N ALA A 42 -3.77 1.03 7.85
CA ALA A 42 -4.77 1.49 6.88
C ALA A 42 -4.33 1.42 5.39
N PRO A 43 -3.70 0.33 4.91
CA PRO A 43 -3.16 0.26 3.55
C PRO A 43 -4.26 0.12 2.49
N ASP A 44 -4.14 0.79 1.36
CA ASP A 44 -5.04 0.64 0.22
C ASP A 44 -4.61 -0.51 -0.71
N ASN A 45 -4.43 -1.71 -0.15
CA ASN A 45 -3.84 -2.87 -0.86
C ASN A 45 -4.54 -3.24 -2.19
N HIS A 46 -5.84 -2.97 -2.30
CA HIS A 46 -6.63 -3.17 -3.52
C HIS A 46 -7.12 -1.85 -4.15
N GLY A 47 -6.43 -0.75 -3.83
CA GLY A 47 -6.78 0.60 -4.21
C GLY A 47 -7.95 1.20 -3.43
N THR A 48 -8.30 2.41 -3.82
CA THR A 48 -9.44 3.19 -3.33
C THR A 48 -10.09 3.96 -4.50
N THR A 49 -10.78 5.07 -4.23
CA THR A 49 -11.36 5.97 -5.22
C THR A 49 -10.72 7.35 -5.11
N LEU A 50 -10.75 8.14 -6.19
CA LEU A 50 -10.35 9.56 -6.13
C LEU A 50 -11.15 10.31 -5.07
N LEU A 51 -12.45 10.04 -4.94
CA LEU A 51 -13.32 10.62 -3.91
C LEU A 51 -12.88 10.24 -2.48
N GLY A 52 -12.37 9.02 -2.29
CA GLY A 52 -11.77 8.60 -1.03
C GLY A 52 -10.53 9.44 -0.71
N LEU A 53 -9.63 9.59 -1.69
CA LEU A 53 -8.39 10.35 -1.54
C LEU A 53 -8.62 11.84 -1.27
N THR A 54 -9.67 12.46 -1.83
CA THR A 54 -9.97 13.88 -1.56
C THR A 54 -10.33 14.14 -0.10
N LYS A 55 -10.73 13.13 0.68
CA LYS A 55 -10.95 13.28 2.13
C LYS A 55 -9.66 13.50 2.93
N LEU A 56 -8.49 13.35 2.30
CA LEU A 56 -7.20 13.72 2.90
C LEU A 56 -6.91 15.23 2.78
N LEU A 57 -7.50 15.94 1.81
CA LEU A 57 -7.18 17.35 1.54
C LEU A 57 -7.34 18.28 2.76
N PRO A 58 -8.36 18.13 3.64
CA PRO A 58 -8.47 18.95 4.85
C PRO A 58 -7.27 18.82 5.80
N TYR A 59 -6.51 17.73 5.73
CA TYR A 59 -5.34 17.48 6.57
C TYR A 59 -4.02 17.95 5.93
N PHE A 60 -4.04 18.30 4.64
CA PHE A 60 -2.87 18.76 3.88
C PHE A 60 -3.18 20.07 3.14
N PRO A 61 -3.43 21.17 3.87
CA PRO A 61 -3.87 22.42 3.26
C PRO A 61 -2.83 22.96 2.26
N GLY A 62 -3.30 23.40 1.10
CA GLY A 62 -2.48 24.00 0.04
C GLY A 62 -1.98 23.00 -1.01
N VAL A 63 -2.05 21.68 -0.76
CA VAL A 63 -1.67 20.67 -1.76
C VAL A 63 -2.64 20.64 -2.94
N ASP A 64 -3.91 20.96 -2.68
CA ASP A 64 -5.03 21.00 -3.63
C ASP A 64 -4.74 21.86 -4.87
N LYS A 65 -3.89 22.88 -4.73
CA LYS A 65 -3.46 23.77 -5.82
C LYS A 65 -2.49 23.12 -6.80
N PHE A 66 -1.87 22.00 -6.43
CA PHE A 66 -0.79 21.35 -7.17
C PHE A 66 -1.14 19.95 -7.65
N ILE A 67 -2.34 19.46 -7.32
CA ILE A 67 -2.80 18.13 -7.70
C ILE A 67 -4.10 18.19 -8.48
N SER A 68 -4.33 17.14 -9.26
CA SER A 68 -5.55 16.91 -9.99
C SER A 68 -5.89 15.43 -9.98
N ASP A 69 -7.03 15.07 -10.57
CA ASP A 69 -7.40 13.70 -10.87
C ASP A 69 -6.34 12.95 -11.71
N LYS A 70 -5.49 13.68 -12.45
CA LYS A 70 -4.40 13.13 -13.28
C LYS A 70 -3.05 13.04 -12.55
N THR A 71 -2.95 13.46 -11.29
CA THR A 71 -1.70 13.33 -10.53
C THR A 71 -1.35 11.84 -10.41
N PRO A 72 -0.21 11.36 -10.94
CA PRO A 72 0.04 9.92 -11.11
C PRO A 72 -0.10 9.12 -9.83
N GLY A 73 0.46 9.59 -8.71
CA GLY A 73 0.35 8.89 -7.43
C GLY A 73 -1.10 8.74 -6.93
N LEU A 74 -2.01 9.66 -7.27
CA LEU A 74 -3.42 9.56 -6.93
C LEU A 74 -4.16 8.62 -7.89
N ALA A 75 -3.93 8.78 -9.20
CA ALA A 75 -4.54 7.96 -10.24
C ALA A 75 -4.13 6.48 -10.12
N ASP A 76 -2.87 6.20 -9.76
CA ASP A 76 -2.36 4.85 -9.56
C ASP A 76 -3.05 4.14 -8.39
N GLN A 77 -3.52 4.85 -7.37
CA GLN A 77 -4.23 4.28 -6.21
C GLN A 77 -5.71 3.99 -6.49
N VAL A 78 -6.25 4.36 -7.65
CA VAL A 78 -7.64 4.06 -7.99
C VAL A 78 -7.81 2.57 -8.25
N ALA A 79 -8.80 1.94 -7.61
CA ALA A 79 -9.13 0.54 -7.85
C ALA A 79 -9.48 0.33 -9.35
N GLY A 80 -8.82 -0.64 -9.99
CA GLY A 80 -8.91 -0.86 -11.44
C GLY A 80 -7.98 0.02 -12.29
N SER A 81 -7.15 0.87 -11.70
CA SER A 81 -6.05 1.54 -12.41
C SER A 81 -5.10 0.49 -13.03
N PRO A 82 -4.31 0.83 -14.07
CA PRO A 82 -3.28 -0.06 -14.58
C PRO A 82 -2.29 -0.52 -13.50
N PHE A 83 -1.98 0.34 -12.53
CA PHE A 83 -1.08 0.03 -11.43
C PHE A 83 -1.69 -0.99 -10.47
N ILE A 84 -2.89 -0.76 -9.94
CA ILE A 84 -3.57 -1.70 -9.03
C ILE A 84 -3.83 -3.02 -9.75
N THR A 85 -4.33 -2.98 -10.99
CA THR A 85 -4.59 -4.18 -11.79
C THR A 85 -3.33 -5.03 -11.94
N LYS A 86 -2.16 -4.41 -12.18
CA LYS A 86 -0.88 -5.14 -12.21
C LYS A 86 -0.49 -5.65 -10.83
N LEU A 87 -0.62 -4.82 -9.79
CA LEU A 87 -0.16 -5.15 -8.44
C LEU A 87 -0.94 -6.31 -7.82
N THR A 88 -2.24 -6.37 -8.05
CA THR A 88 -3.16 -7.39 -7.52
C THR A 88 -3.39 -8.52 -8.50
N ALA A 89 -2.69 -8.55 -9.64
CA ALA A 89 -2.70 -9.72 -10.51
C ALA A 89 -2.02 -10.89 -9.79
N GLY A 90 -2.74 -12.01 -9.64
CA GLY A 90 -2.29 -13.18 -8.89
C GLY A 90 -2.73 -13.13 -7.42
N GLY A 91 -1.89 -13.63 -6.51
CA GLY A 91 -2.14 -13.58 -5.06
C GLY A 91 -1.54 -12.33 -4.41
N ASP A 92 -2.04 -11.96 -3.24
CA ASP A 92 -1.63 -10.76 -2.51
C ASP A 92 -0.20 -10.85 -1.98
N THR A 93 0.17 -12.03 -1.50
CA THR A 93 1.41 -12.26 -0.77
C THR A 93 2.49 -12.93 -1.63
N VAL A 94 3.76 -12.68 -1.27
CA VAL A 94 4.90 -13.47 -1.78
C VAL A 94 5.47 -14.39 -0.68
N PRO A 95 5.98 -15.59 -1.03
CA PRO A 95 6.60 -16.49 -0.06
C PRO A 95 7.78 -15.85 0.70
N GLY A 96 7.95 -16.23 1.97
CA GLY A 96 9.09 -15.80 2.79
C GLY A 96 8.96 -14.41 3.44
N VAL A 97 7.77 -13.79 3.35
CA VAL A 97 7.42 -12.53 4.03
C VAL A 97 6.18 -12.76 4.92
N ARG A 98 6.19 -12.17 6.11
CA ARG A 98 5.02 -12.11 7.01
C ARG A 98 4.27 -10.80 6.82
N TYR A 99 2.95 -10.85 6.81
CA TYR A 99 2.12 -9.68 6.60
C TYR A 99 1.28 -9.39 7.84
N THR A 100 0.96 -8.12 8.06
CA THR A 100 0.00 -7.72 9.10
C THR A 100 -0.72 -6.47 8.60
N VAL A 101 -2.05 -6.48 8.67
CA VAL A 101 -2.87 -5.31 8.34
C VAL A 101 -3.62 -4.84 9.57
N ILE A 102 -3.42 -3.58 9.93
CA ILE A 102 -4.18 -2.91 10.99
C ILE A 102 -5.11 -1.92 10.30
N ALA A 103 -6.38 -2.29 10.19
CA ALA A 103 -7.43 -1.49 9.58
C ALA A 103 -8.42 -0.98 10.64
N THR A 104 -9.14 0.09 10.32
CA THR A 104 -10.25 0.60 11.15
C THR A 104 -11.56 0.56 10.39
N LYS A 105 -12.63 0.14 11.06
CA LYS A 105 -13.99 0.19 10.48
C LYS A 105 -14.48 1.62 10.23
N TYR A 106 -13.79 2.61 10.78
CA TYR A 106 -14.08 4.04 10.63
C TYR A 106 -13.27 4.69 9.50
N ASP A 107 -12.58 3.89 8.67
CA ASP A 107 -11.84 4.43 7.55
C ASP A 107 -12.79 5.10 6.57
N GLN A 108 -12.43 6.30 6.16
CA GLN A 108 -13.23 7.16 5.32
C GLN A 108 -12.55 7.43 3.97
N VAL A 109 -11.27 7.08 3.84
CA VAL A 109 -10.45 7.26 2.64
C VAL A 109 -10.41 5.97 1.83
N VAL A 110 -10.24 4.82 2.47
CA VAL A 110 -10.17 3.51 1.81
C VAL A 110 -11.40 2.68 2.18
N THR A 111 -12.40 2.69 1.31
CA THR A 111 -13.70 2.07 1.57
C THR A 111 -14.15 1.15 0.43
N PRO A 112 -14.76 -0.01 0.72
CA PRO A 112 -15.01 -0.57 2.06
C PRO A 112 -13.71 -0.96 2.79
N TYR A 113 -13.58 -0.68 4.09
CA TYR A 113 -12.31 -0.86 4.83
C TYR A 113 -11.70 -2.26 4.76
N ARG A 114 -12.51 -3.29 4.43
CA ARG A 114 -12.03 -4.67 4.24
C ARG A 114 -11.17 -4.85 2.99
N THR A 115 -11.24 -3.96 2.00
CA THR A 115 -10.34 -3.99 0.83
C THR A 115 -8.88 -3.72 1.21
N GLN A 116 -8.64 -3.24 2.43
CA GLN A 116 -7.30 -3.07 2.99
C GLN A 116 -6.65 -4.40 3.37
N TYR A 117 -7.43 -5.44 3.67
CA TYR A 117 -6.91 -6.75 4.06
C TYR A 117 -6.16 -7.42 2.91
N LEU A 118 -5.21 -8.28 3.27
CA LEU A 118 -4.50 -9.17 2.35
C LEU A 118 -5.02 -10.60 2.54
N ASP A 119 -4.84 -11.44 1.52
CA ASP A 119 -5.10 -12.88 1.58
C ASP A 119 -3.82 -13.72 1.40
N GLY A 120 -3.69 -14.79 2.18
CA GLY A 120 -2.57 -15.73 2.07
C GLY A 120 -2.22 -16.45 3.37
N PRO A 121 -1.35 -17.47 3.30
CA PRO A 121 -1.05 -18.35 4.44
C PRO A 121 -0.26 -17.65 5.58
N ASN A 122 0.33 -16.49 5.32
CA ASN A 122 1.20 -15.76 6.26
C ASN A 122 0.71 -14.33 6.53
N VAL A 123 -0.61 -14.11 6.46
CA VAL A 123 -1.28 -12.83 6.79
C VAL A 123 -1.86 -12.89 8.20
#